data_AF-A0A1B3JIT4-F1
#
_entry.id   AF-A0A1B3JIT4-F1
#
_cell.length_a   1.000
_cell.length_b   1.000
_cell.length_c   1.000
_cell.angle_alpha   90.00
_cell.angle_beta   90.00
_cell.angle_gamma   90.00
#
_symmetry.space_group_name_H-M   'P 1'
#
loop_
_entity.id
_entity.type
_entity.pdbx_description
1 polymer ?
#
loop_
_entity_poly.entity_id
_entity_poly.type
_entity_poly.pdbx_seq_one_letter_code
_entity_poly.pdbx_strand_id
1 'polypeptide(L)'
;MEELIKIVEAEYEDYQREYYLNTIHSLTEQERNNLLALINKMRKAGSKKPFSWAISEIKENLPQFARFAVLRELEKINREVSKHIYYTQEYAEESDEFMALHKKVKQYLSPEELGRYLQLYTQTVTEQFISLLDEGNPRAGEPNWALSELDSDYCHSRFINGLHEEGYISDEIDWQLIEQEDQE
;
A
#
# COMPACT_ATOMS: atom_id res chain seq x y z
N MET A 1 19.94 17.96 5.41
CA MET A 1 20.97 16.89 5.43
C MET A 1 21.03 16.22 6.79
N GLU A 2 21.29 16.95 7.88
CA GLU A 2 21.36 16.38 9.24
C GLU A 2 20.12 15.56 9.62
N GLU A 3 18.92 16.03 9.28
CA GLU A 3 17.67 15.31 9.54
C GLU A 3 17.57 13.96 8.80
N LEU A 4 18.01 13.90 7.54
CA LEU A 4 18.04 12.66 6.76
C LEU A 4 19.01 11.65 7.37
N ILE A 5 20.16 12.11 7.86
CA ILE A 5 21.14 11.26 8.54
C ILE A 5 20.51 10.67 9.81
N LYS A 6 19.85 11.49 10.64
CA LYS A 6 19.17 11.02 11.85
C LYS A 6 18.10 9.97 11.56
N ILE A 7 17.33 10.15 10.49
CA ILE A 7 16.32 9.15 10.06
C ILE A 7 17.01 7.83 9.72
N VAL A 8 18.07 7.87 8.91
CA VAL A 8 18.78 6.66 8.48
C VAL A 8 19.45 5.94 9.66
N GLU A 9 20.03 6.69 10.60
CA GLU A 9 20.65 6.14 11.80
C GLU A 9 19.62 5.47 12.73
N ALA A 10 18.41 6.01 12.82
CA ALA A 10 17.34 5.50 13.66
C ALA A 10 16.63 4.27 13.06
N GLU A 11 16.48 4.20 11.74
CA GLU A 11 15.62 3.21 11.08
C GLU A 11 16.36 2.01 10.49
N TYR A 12 17.68 2.11 10.28
CA TYR A 12 18.44 1.10 9.53
C TYR A 12 19.65 0.55 10.29
N GLU A 13 19.93 -0.73 10.05
CA GLU A 13 21.12 -1.44 10.53
C GLU A 13 22.39 -0.98 9.81
N ASP A 14 23.56 -1.28 10.39
CA ASP A 14 24.84 -0.71 9.97
C ASP A 14 25.15 -0.84 8.46
N TYR A 15 24.85 -2.00 7.84
CA TYR A 15 25.12 -2.21 6.41
C TYR A 15 24.18 -1.41 5.49
N GLN A 16 22.89 -1.29 5.85
CA GLN A 16 21.91 -0.50 5.11
C GLN A 16 22.16 1.00 5.34
N ARG A 17 22.53 1.35 6.57
CA ARG A 17 22.88 2.71 6.99
C ARG A 17 24.02 3.25 6.15
N GLU A 18 25.11 2.51 5.97
CA GLU A 18 26.24 2.95 5.14
C GLU A 18 25.79 3.23 3.70
N TYR A 19 25.01 2.32 3.10
CA TYR A 19 24.47 2.50 1.75
C TYR A 19 23.62 3.78 1.64
N TYR A 20 22.69 4.01 2.56
CA TYR A 20 21.80 5.17 2.52
C TYR A 20 22.51 6.48 2.86
N LEU A 21 23.47 6.48 3.78
CA LEU A 21 24.30 7.66 4.06
C LEU A 21 25.12 8.06 2.83
N ASN A 22 25.80 7.11 2.20
CA ASN A 22 26.53 7.34 0.95
C ASN A 22 25.59 7.88 -0.14
N THR A 23 24.38 7.35 -0.21
CA THR A 23 23.35 7.85 -1.12
C THR A 23 22.98 9.30 -0.83
N ILE A 24 22.67 9.66 0.42
CA ILE A 24 22.34 11.04 0.83
C ILE A 24 23.48 12.02 0.49
N HIS A 25 24.73 11.59 0.68
CA HIS A 25 25.90 12.38 0.35
C HIS A 25 26.04 12.64 -1.16
N SER A 26 25.62 11.70 -2.00
CA SER A 26 25.66 11.84 -3.46
C SER A 26 24.58 12.77 -4.03
N LEU A 27 23.50 13.00 -3.29
CA LEU A 27 22.40 13.86 -3.74
C LEU A 27 22.79 15.34 -3.75
N THR A 28 22.12 16.13 -4.59
CA THR A 28 22.13 17.59 -4.53
C THR A 28 21.34 18.11 -3.32
N GLU A 29 21.45 19.40 -3.02
CA GLU A 29 20.65 20.02 -1.96
C GLU A 29 19.14 19.96 -2.26
N GLN A 30 18.76 20.22 -3.52
CA GLN A 30 17.36 20.14 -3.93
C GLN A 30 16.81 18.72 -3.79
N GLU A 31 17.55 17.70 -4.23
CA GLU A 31 17.13 16.30 -4.09
C GLU A 31 17.00 15.89 -2.62
N ARG A 32 17.89 16.35 -1.73
CA ARG A 32 17.76 16.11 -0.29
C ARG A 32 16.51 16.77 0.29
N ASN A 33 16.18 17.98 -0.13
CA ASN A 33 14.96 18.67 0.32
C ASN A 33 13.71 17.94 -0.18
N ASN A 34 13.70 17.52 -1.45
CA ASN A 34 12.61 16.73 -2.02
C ASN A 34 12.45 15.38 -1.32
N LEU A 35 13.55 14.68 -1.04
CA LEU A 35 13.57 13.42 -0.31
C LEU A 35 12.93 13.58 1.07
N LEU A 36 13.34 14.60 1.83
CA LEU A 36 12.78 14.86 3.16
C LEU A 36 11.28 15.18 3.11
N ALA A 37 10.86 15.99 2.13
CA ALA A 37 9.46 16.30 1.93
C ALA A 37 8.64 15.04 1.60
N LEU A 38 9.16 14.16 0.74
CA LEU A 38 8.52 12.92 0.35
C LEU A 38 8.43 11.92 1.52
N ILE A 39 9.49 11.77 2.32
CA ILE A 39 9.48 10.96 3.55
C ILE A 39 8.35 11.42 4.48
N ASN A 40 8.25 12.73 4.72
CA ASN A 40 7.21 13.29 5.58
C ASN A 40 5.82 13.07 5.00
N LYS A 41 5.66 13.17 3.68
CA LYS A 41 4.40 12.86 2.98
C LYS A 41 4.01 11.39 3.15
N MET A 42 4.96 10.46 2.98
CA MET A 42 4.73 9.02 3.14
C MET A 42 4.39 8.65 4.58
N ARG A 43 5.08 9.21 5.59
CA ARG A 43 4.72 8.99 7.01
C ARG A 43 3.31 9.46 7.32
N LYS A 44 2.94 10.65 6.85
CA LYS A 44 1.57 11.18 7.01
C LYS A 44 0.52 10.31 6.33
N ALA A 45 0.88 9.62 5.24
CA ALA A 45 0.02 8.65 4.59
C ALA A 45 0.00 7.28 5.29
N GLY A 46 0.77 7.10 6.36
CA GLY A 46 0.82 5.85 7.15
C GLY A 46 1.97 4.91 6.81
N SER A 47 3.02 5.34 6.10
CA SER A 47 4.20 4.48 5.89
C SER A 47 5.10 4.48 7.13
N LYS A 48 5.39 3.29 7.67
CA LYS A 48 6.36 3.06 8.75
C LYS A 48 7.81 3.07 8.29
N LYS A 49 8.07 2.76 7.01
CA LYS A 49 9.41 2.68 6.43
C LYS A 49 9.56 3.61 5.21
N PRO A 50 9.26 4.90 5.35
CA PRO A 50 9.12 5.84 4.22
C PRO A 50 10.43 6.06 3.43
N PHE A 51 11.59 5.84 4.04
CA PHE A 51 12.86 6.26 3.46
C PHE A 51 13.24 5.44 2.21
N SER A 52 13.08 4.11 2.24
CA SER A 52 13.38 3.23 1.10
C SER A 52 12.49 3.51 -0.12
N TRP A 53 11.21 3.79 0.13
CA TRP A 53 10.27 4.22 -0.90
C TRP A 53 10.67 5.58 -1.48
N ALA A 54 10.88 6.58 -0.61
CA ALA A 54 11.18 7.93 -1.05
C ALA A 54 12.52 8.03 -1.80
N ILE A 55 13.55 7.29 -1.38
CA ILE A 55 14.85 7.33 -2.06
C ILE A 55 14.78 6.72 -3.46
N SER A 56 14.00 5.64 -3.64
CA SER A 56 13.80 5.00 -4.94
C SER A 56 13.07 5.96 -5.89
N GLU A 57 12.07 6.69 -5.40
CA GLU A 57 11.39 7.71 -6.22
C GLU A 57 12.33 8.84 -6.65
N ILE A 58 13.19 9.34 -5.76
CA ILE A 58 14.15 10.40 -6.09
C ILE A 58 15.20 9.92 -7.09
N LYS A 59 15.73 8.70 -6.94
CA LYS A 59 16.84 8.21 -7.78
C LYS A 59 16.41 7.59 -9.09
N GLU A 60 15.28 6.91 -9.09
CA GLU A 60 14.83 6.06 -10.21
C GLU A 60 13.63 6.66 -10.92
N ASN A 61 13.10 7.79 -10.42
CA ASN A 61 11.90 8.44 -10.92
C ASN A 61 10.69 7.48 -10.99
N LEU A 62 10.62 6.55 -10.02
CA LEU A 62 9.49 5.66 -9.83
C LEU A 62 8.42 6.35 -8.97
N PRO A 63 7.12 6.26 -9.29
CA PRO A 63 6.05 6.91 -8.53
C PRO A 63 5.71 6.14 -7.23
N GLN A 64 6.66 6.07 -6.31
CA GLN A 64 6.58 5.23 -5.10
C GLN A 64 5.52 5.70 -4.12
N PHE A 65 5.31 7.02 -3.98
CA PHE A 65 4.20 7.51 -3.17
C PHE A 65 2.84 7.03 -3.71
N ALA A 66 2.67 7.05 -5.03
CA ALA A 66 1.42 6.62 -5.64
C ALA A 66 1.22 5.11 -5.52
N ARG A 67 2.28 4.31 -5.67
CA ARG A 67 2.25 2.86 -5.42
C ARG A 67 1.84 2.56 -3.98
N PHE A 68 2.52 3.16 -3.01
CA PHE A 68 2.18 3.03 -1.60
C PHE A 68 0.72 3.40 -1.32
N ALA A 69 0.21 4.50 -1.90
CA ALA A 69 -1.17 4.93 -1.72
C ALA A 69 -2.17 3.87 -2.22
N VAL A 70 -1.95 3.28 -3.40
CA VAL A 70 -2.81 2.21 -3.93
C VAL A 70 -2.78 0.98 -3.01
N LEU A 71 -1.58 0.53 -2.63
CA LEU A 71 -1.41 -0.65 -1.80
C LEU A 71 -2.04 -0.48 -0.42
N ARG A 72 -1.91 0.71 0.18
CA ARG A 72 -2.56 1.06 1.44
C ARG A 72 -4.08 0.89 1.36
N GLU A 73 -4.72 1.37 0.29
CA GLU A 73 -6.17 1.22 0.12
C GLU A 73 -6.57 -0.24 -0.12
N LEU A 74 -5.76 -1.03 -0.85
CA LEU A 74 -5.99 -2.47 -1.04
C LEU A 74 -5.91 -3.24 0.29
N GLU A 75 -4.94 -2.90 1.14
CA GLU A 75 -4.83 -3.50 2.47
C GLU A 75 -5.94 -3.04 3.42
N LYS A 76 -6.42 -1.81 3.26
CA LYS A 76 -7.58 -1.32 3.99
C LYS A 76 -8.82 -2.14 3.63
N ILE A 77 -9.06 -2.37 2.34
CA ILE A 77 -10.13 -3.26 1.86
C ILE A 77 -9.99 -4.63 2.56
N ASN A 78 -8.82 -5.28 2.49
CA ASN A 78 -8.56 -6.57 3.15
C ASN A 78 -8.98 -6.60 4.64
N ARG A 79 -8.73 -5.53 5.39
CA ARG A 79 -9.08 -5.41 6.81
C ARG A 79 -10.57 -5.18 7.08
N GLU A 80 -11.35 -4.73 6.10
CA GLU A 80 -12.76 -4.37 6.26
C GLU A 80 -13.73 -5.55 6.08
N VAL A 81 -13.49 -6.66 6.79
CA VAL A 81 -14.32 -7.89 6.73
C VAL A 81 -15.81 -7.61 6.90
N SER A 82 -16.17 -6.74 7.85
CA SER A 82 -17.58 -6.37 8.10
C SER A 82 -18.22 -5.70 6.89
N LYS A 83 -17.48 -4.85 6.16
CA LYS A 83 -17.99 -4.24 4.92
C LYS A 83 -18.12 -5.28 3.81
N HIS A 84 -17.19 -6.22 3.68
CA HIS A 84 -17.32 -7.31 2.70
C HIS A 84 -18.57 -8.16 2.94
N ILE A 85 -18.84 -8.51 4.20
CA ILE A 85 -20.07 -9.22 4.57
C ILE A 85 -21.29 -8.40 4.18
N TYR A 86 -21.32 -7.10 4.52
CA TYR A 86 -22.41 -6.20 4.17
C TYR A 86 -22.62 -6.11 2.65
N TYR A 87 -21.56 -5.87 1.88
CA TYR A 87 -21.64 -5.78 0.41
C TYR A 87 -22.13 -7.09 -0.21
N THR A 88 -21.72 -8.24 0.33
CA THR A 88 -22.19 -9.55 -0.15
C THR A 88 -23.68 -9.74 0.14
N GLN A 89 -24.14 -9.32 1.33
CA GLN A 89 -25.56 -9.38 1.69
C GLN A 89 -26.42 -8.46 0.83
N GLU A 90 -25.92 -7.28 0.48
CA GLU A 90 -26.75 -6.27 -0.17
C GLU A 90 -26.73 -6.34 -1.70
N TYR A 91 -25.62 -6.79 -2.30
CA TYR A 91 -25.40 -6.66 -3.74
C TYR A 91 -25.05 -7.97 -4.46
N ALA A 92 -24.73 -9.07 -3.75
CA ALA A 92 -24.42 -10.32 -4.43
C ALA A 92 -25.71 -10.97 -4.98
N GLU A 93 -25.63 -11.51 -6.20
CA GLU A 93 -26.72 -12.26 -6.82
C GLU A 93 -27.18 -13.44 -5.95
N GLU A 94 -26.25 -14.07 -5.24
CA GLU A 94 -26.47 -15.22 -4.36
C GLU A 94 -26.59 -14.83 -2.86
N SER A 95 -27.03 -13.60 -2.56
CA SER A 95 -27.13 -13.09 -1.18
C SER A 95 -27.90 -14.01 -0.22
N ASP A 96 -29.03 -14.57 -0.65
CA ASP A 96 -29.85 -15.47 0.19
C ASP A 96 -29.07 -16.74 0.60
N GLU A 97 -28.30 -17.33 -0.33
CA GLU A 97 -27.46 -18.48 -0.05
C GLU A 97 -26.30 -18.11 0.89
N PHE A 98 -25.64 -16.99 0.62
CA PHE A 98 -24.58 -16.47 1.50
C PHE A 98 -25.10 -16.27 2.92
N MET A 99 -26.26 -15.63 3.11
CA MET A 99 -26.86 -15.42 4.43
C MET A 99 -27.15 -16.74 5.15
N ALA A 100 -27.68 -17.74 4.42
CA ALA A 100 -27.96 -19.06 4.97
C ALA A 100 -26.68 -19.79 5.41
N LEU A 101 -25.61 -19.75 4.60
CA LEU A 101 -24.31 -20.34 4.92
C LEU A 101 -23.60 -19.60 6.06
N HIS A 102 -23.57 -18.28 6.00
CA HIS A 102 -22.96 -17.42 7.01
C HIS A 102 -23.61 -17.63 8.39
N LYS A 103 -24.94 -17.77 8.44
CA LYS A 103 -25.68 -18.12 9.67
C LYS A 103 -25.27 -19.49 10.22
N LYS A 104 -25.04 -20.50 9.37
CA LYS A 104 -24.56 -21.83 9.79
C LYS A 104 -23.15 -21.74 10.36
N VAL A 105 -22.24 -21.04 9.69
CA VAL A 105 -20.84 -20.91 10.12
C VAL A 105 -20.72 -20.21 11.47
N LYS A 106 -21.52 -19.15 11.70
CA LYS A 106 -21.60 -18.43 12.98
C LYS A 106 -22.06 -19.28 14.18
N GLN A 107 -22.57 -20.50 13.95
CA GLN A 107 -22.91 -21.43 15.05
C GLN A 107 -21.68 -22.19 15.57
N TYR A 108 -20.59 -22.21 14.81
CA TYR A 108 -19.39 -23.02 15.12
C TYR A 108 -18.14 -22.19 15.42
N LEU A 109 -18.11 -20.92 15.01
CA LEU A 109 -16.99 -20.01 15.21
C LEU A 109 -17.43 -18.80 16.01
N SER A 110 -16.56 -18.29 16.89
CA SER A 110 -16.76 -16.98 17.50
C SER A 110 -16.75 -15.88 16.42
N PRO A 111 -17.32 -14.69 16.70
CA PRO A 111 -17.22 -13.55 15.80
C PRO A 111 -15.75 -13.20 15.45
N GLU A 112 -14.84 -13.29 16.42
CA GLU A 112 -13.41 -13.02 16.24
C GLU A 112 -12.75 -14.08 15.33
N GLU A 113 -13.02 -15.36 15.57
CA GLU A 113 -12.48 -16.47 14.76
C GLU A 113 -12.96 -16.39 13.31
N LEU A 114 -14.26 -16.16 13.11
CA LEU A 114 -14.84 -16.01 11.78
C LEU A 114 -14.29 -14.76 11.08
N GLY A 115 -14.19 -13.64 11.79
CA GLY A 115 -13.59 -12.41 11.27
C GLY A 115 -12.15 -12.63 10.81
N ARG A 116 -11.34 -13.29 11.64
CA ARG A 116 -9.94 -13.59 11.30
C ARG A 116 -9.81 -14.54 10.12
N TYR A 117 -10.66 -15.57 10.04
CA TYR A 117 -10.68 -16.50 8.90
C TYR A 117 -10.98 -15.76 7.58
N LEU A 118 -12.02 -14.91 7.56
CA LEU A 118 -12.41 -14.15 6.39
C LEU A 118 -11.35 -13.11 5.98
N GLN A 119 -10.71 -12.48 6.96
CA GLN A 119 -9.59 -11.57 6.71
C GLN A 119 -8.42 -12.31 6.05
N LEU A 120 -7.99 -13.45 6.59
CA LEU A 120 -6.90 -14.26 6.02
C LEU A 120 -7.22 -14.71 4.59
N TYR A 121 -8.46 -15.12 4.34
CA TYR A 121 -8.91 -15.47 2.99
C TYR A 121 -8.84 -14.27 2.04
N THR A 122 -9.37 -13.12 2.47
CA THR A 122 -9.38 -11.90 1.67
C THR A 122 -7.96 -11.40 1.39
N GLN A 123 -7.06 -11.54 2.35
CA GLN A 123 -5.65 -11.19 2.19
C GLN A 123 -5.04 -11.91 0.99
N THR A 124 -5.27 -13.22 0.87
CA THR A 124 -4.77 -14.01 -0.28
C THR A 124 -5.39 -13.57 -1.61
N VAL A 125 -6.65 -13.11 -1.60
CA VAL A 125 -7.31 -12.57 -2.81
C VAL A 125 -6.70 -11.21 -3.18
N THR A 126 -6.48 -10.33 -2.21
CA THR A 126 -5.84 -9.03 -2.41
C THR A 126 -4.41 -9.19 -2.91
N GLU A 127 -3.62 -10.11 -2.35
CA GLU A 127 -2.26 -10.42 -2.82
C GLU A 127 -2.26 -10.90 -4.28
N GLN A 128 -3.21 -11.74 -4.68
CA GLN A 128 -3.37 -12.12 -6.09
C GLN A 128 -3.71 -10.93 -6.99
N PHE A 129 -4.54 -10.01 -6.51
CA PHE A 129 -4.85 -8.79 -7.24
C PHE A 129 -3.64 -7.86 -7.36
N ILE A 130 -2.84 -7.71 -6.29
CA ILE A 130 -1.57 -6.98 -6.32
C ILE A 130 -0.63 -7.64 -7.33
N SER A 131 -0.48 -8.96 -7.30
CA SER A 131 0.35 -9.72 -8.25
C SER A 131 -0.08 -9.53 -9.70
N LEU A 132 -1.39 -9.41 -9.97
CA LEU A 132 -1.91 -9.08 -11.30
C LEU A 132 -1.47 -7.68 -11.77
N LEU A 133 -1.37 -6.72 -10.85
CA LEU A 133 -0.95 -5.35 -11.12
C LEU A 133 0.57 -5.16 -11.05
N ASP A 134 1.31 -6.17 -10.60
CA ASP A 134 2.69 -6.02 -10.15
C ASP A 134 3.66 -5.69 -11.28
N GLU A 135 3.62 -6.48 -12.34
CA GLU A 135 4.40 -6.25 -13.58
C GLU A 135 3.74 -5.24 -14.52
N GLY A 136 2.56 -4.72 -14.13
CA GLY A 136 1.70 -3.98 -15.03
C GLY A 136 1.05 -4.84 -16.08
N ASN A 137 0.52 -4.20 -17.12
CA ASN A 137 -0.12 -4.94 -18.20
C ASN A 137 0.88 -5.34 -19.32
N PRO A 138 1.11 -6.64 -19.56
CA PRO A 138 2.16 -7.12 -20.47
C PRO A 138 1.78 -7.11 -21.96
N ARG A 139 0.56 -6.73 -22.35
CA ARG A 139 0.09 -6.91 -23.74
C ARG A 139 0.48 -5.77 -24.69
N ALA A 140 1.68 -5.83 -25.25
CA ALA A 140 2.08 -4.93 -26.33
C ALA A 140 1.28 -5.22 -27.63
N GLY A 141 0.63 -4.20 -28.21
CA GLY A 141 0.02 -4.28 -29.55
C GLY A 141 -1.51 -4.40 -29.61
N GLU A 142 -2.21 -4.43 -28.47
CA GLU A 142 -3.68 -4.45 -28.36
C GLU A 142 -4.19 -3.28 -27.49
N PRO A 143 -5.49 -2.93 -27.52
CA PRO A 143 -6.08 -2.03 -26.52
C PRO A 143 -5.75 -2.51 -25.10
N ASN A 144 -5.25 -1.59 -24.27
CA ASN A 144 -4.59 -1.92 -23.01
C ASN A 144 -4.97 -0.90 -21.89
N TRP A 145 -4.69 -1.22 -20.63
CA TRP A 145 -4.88 -0.36 -19.45
C TRP A 145 -3.53 0.00 -18.81
N ALA A 146 -3.49 1.15 -18.13
CA ALA A 146 -2.34 1.58 -17.33
C ALA A 146 -2.82 2.30 -16.07
N LEU A 147 -2.07 2.17 -14.98
CA LEU A 147 -2.21 3.02 -13.80
C LEU A 147 -1.29 4.24 -13.95
N SER A 148 -1.80 5.41 -13.57
CA SER A 148 -1.08 6.68 -13.66
C SER A 148 -1.41 7.58 -12.49
N GLU A 149 -0.45 8.37 -12.07
CA GLU A 149 -0.68 9.48 -11.15
C GLU A 149 -1.62 10.52 -11.76
N LEU A 150 -2.43 11.12 -10.90
CA LEU A 150 -3.24 12.29 -11.21
C LEU A 150 -2.78 13.46 -10.33
N ASP A 151 -2.57 14.62 -10.93
CA ASP A 151 -2.41 15.86 -10.18
C ASP A 151 -3.78 16.49 -9.82
N SER A 152 -3.74 17.67 -9.19
CA SER A 152 -4.94 18.41 -8.79
C SER A 152 -5.83 18.85 -9.95
N ASP A 153 -5.27 18.91 -11.16
CA ASP A 153 -5.99 19.30 -12.37
C ASP A 153 -6.44 18.07 -13.18
N TYR A 154 -6.37 16.88 -12.58
CA TYR A 154 -6.67 15.57 -13.19
C TYR A 154 -5.80 15.27 -14.42
N CYS A 155 -4.62 15.88 -14.51
CA CYS A 155 -3.66 15.57 -15.56
C CYS A 155 -2.86 14.33 -15.16
N HIS A 156 -2.62 13.46 -16.14
CA HIS A 156 -1.76 12.30 -15.98
C HIS A 156 -0.29 12.72 -16.03
N SER A 157 0.43 12.58 -14.92
CA SER A 157 1.84 13.00 -14.82
C SER A 157 2.82 11.87 -15.14
N ARG A 158 2.72 10.75 -14.43
CA ARG A 158 3.61 9.59 -14.57
C ARG A 158 2.80 8.29 -14.61
N PHE A 159 3.24 7.35 -15.44
CA PHE A 159 2.74 5.99 -15.40
C PHE A 159 3.35 5.25 -14.22
N ILE A 160 2.50 4.58 -13.45
CA ILE A 160 2.91 3.65 -12.40
C ILE A 160 3.46 2.36 -13.02
N ASN A 161 2.90 2.00 -14.20
CA ASN A 161 3.15 0.80 -15.01
C ASN A 161 2.81 -0.49 -14.26
N GLY A 162 3.42 -0.74 -13.11
CA GLY A 162 3.10 -1.83 -12.18
C GLY A 162 3.37 -1.42 -10.73
N LEU A 163 2.89 -2.22 -9.78
CA LEU A 163 3.12 -1.96 -8.36
C LEU A 163 4.56 -2.34 -7.95
N HIS A 164 5.16 -3.36 -8.56
CA HIS A 164 6.53 -3.84 -8.32
C HIS A 164 6.86 -4.07 -6.84
N GLU A 165 5.98 -4.80 -6.17
CA GLU A 165 6.06 -5.11 -4.75
C GLU A 165 6.73 -6.45 -4.48
N GLU A 166 7.78 -6.43 -3.67
CA GLU A 166 8.37 -7.63 -3.10
C GLU A 166 7.60 -8.08 -1.84
N GLY A 167 6.36 -8.53 -2.02
CA GLY A 167 5.57 -9.19 -0.97
C GLY A 167 4.54 -8.31 -0.25
N TYR A 168 4.19 -8.72 0.98
CA TYR A 168 3.06 -8.17 1.73
C TYR A 168 3.45 -6.92 2.54
N ILE A 169 2.89 -5.76 2.17
CA ILE A 169 3.28 -4.46 2.75
C ILE A 169 2.57 -4.10 4.06
N SER A 170 1.64 -4.92 4.57
CA SER A 170 0.85 -4.58 5.77
C SER A 170 1.71 -4.22 6.99
N ASP A 171 2.89 -4.83 7.13
CA ASP A 171 3.81 -4.53 8.23
C ASP A 171 4.49 -3.18 8.07
N GLU A 172 4.47 -2.61 6.87
CA GLU A 172 4.97 -1.27 6.55
C GLU A 172 3.90 -0.18 6.72
N ILE A 173 2.65 -0.56 7.01
CA ILE A 173 1.54 0.38 7.23
C ILE A 173 1.34 0.64 8.74
N ASP A 174 1.19 1.90 9.10
CA ASP A 174 0.76 2.36 10.42
C ASP A 174 -0.76 2.32 10.54
N TRP A 175 -1.27 1.14 10.88
CA TRP A 175 -2.70 0.93 11.09
C TRP A 175 -3.31 1.75 12.20
N GLN A 176 -2.55 2.17 13.22
CA GLN A 176 -3.09 3.03 14.27
C GLN A 176 -3.43 4.41 13.73
N LEU A 177 -2.60 4.94 12.84
CA LEU A 177 -2.88 6.18 12.14
C LEU A 177 -4.11 6.05 11.23
N ILE A 178 -4.17 4.99 10.41
CA ILE A 178 -5.28 4.79 9.47
C ILE A 178 -6.62 4.61 10.20
N GLU A 179 -6.63 3.86 11.30
CA GLU A 179 -7.84 3.65 12.10
C GLU A 179 -8.34 4.92 12.80
N GLN A 180 -7.49 5.94 12.98
CA GLN A 180 -7.87 7.26 13.48
C GLN A 180 -8.49 8.11 12.37
N GLU A 181 -7.94 8.08 11.16
CA GLU A 181 -8.48 8.80 9.99
C GLU A 181 -9.94 8.39 9.68
N ASP A 182 -10.27 7.11 9.86
CA ASP A 182 -11.63 6.60 9.61
C ASP A 182 -12.67 7.01 10.67
N GLN A 183 -12.24 7.63 11.78
CA GLN A 183 -13.12 8.09 12.86
C GLN A 183 -13.42 9.60 12.80
N GLU A 184 -12.74 10.35 11.92
CA GLU A 184 -12.91 11.79 11.70
C GLU A 184 -13.90 12.09 10.56
#